data_AF-A0A0F9BIV9-F1
#
_entry.id   AF-A0A0F9BIV9-F1
#
_cell.length_a   1.000
_cell.length_b   1.000
_cell.length_c   1.000
_cell.angle_alpha   90.00
_cell.angle_beta   90.00
_cell.angle_gamma   90.00
#
_symmetry.space_group_name_H-M   'P 1'
#
loop_
_entity.id
_entity.type
_entity.pdbx_description
1 polymer ?
#
loop_
_entity_poly.entity_id
_entity_poly.type
_entity_poly.pdbx_seq_one_letter_code
_entity_poly.pdbx_strand_id
1 'polypeptide(L)'
;MNEALRSPFNVEDREFYETVEEIAVAFGRGDLTKTEAQGEQLHFRIGSYRVRAMVSEITQGLATLDECIEFVKAQPGIQYRDLYARKLVDIAVYLIIASLLADQATVSEKKLAVAKYWLSWRMPEIRMFKEQICSGEDAVVHDFEVLAGPVPVLD
;
A
#
# COMPACT_ATOMS: atom_id res chain seq x y z
N MET A 1 -25.18 14.58 21.61
CA MET A 1 -23.73 14.48 21.92
C MET A 1 -23.18 13.46 20.94
N ASN A 2 -22.37 13.92 19.98
CA ASN A 2 -22.16 13.29 18.67
C ASN A 2 -21.47 11.92 18.72
N GLU A 3 -22.14 10.93 18.12
CA GLU A 3 -21.64 9.61 17.73
C GLU A 3 -20.68 9.64 16.51
N ALA A 4 -20.31 10.84 16.06
CA ALA A 4 -19.55 11.09 14.83
C ALA A 4 -18.03 11.19 15.02
N LEU A 5 -17.48 10.76 16.16
CA LEU A 5 -16.04 10.83 16.46
C LEU A 5 -15.43 9.51 16.92
N ARG A 6 -15.99 8.36 16.50
CA ARG A 6 -15.21 7.11 16.50
C ARG A 6 -14.41 7.05 15.20
N SER A 7 -13.09 6.95 15.33
CA SER A 7 -12.18 6.68 14.20
C SER A 7 -12.70 5.47 13.43
N PRO A 8 -12.97 5.58 12.11
CA PRO A 8 -13.46 4.47 11.30
C PRO A 8 -12.40 3.39 11.03
N PHE A 9 -11.19 3.56 11.54
CA PHE A 9 -10.08 2.63 11.33
C PHE A 9 -9.62 2.05 12.66
N ASN A 10 -10.23 0.91 13.03
CA ASN A 10 -9.74 0.04 14.08
C ASN A 10 -8.95 -1.10 13.41
N VAL A 11 -7.63 -1.11 13.63
CA VAL A 11 -6.68 -2.04 12.96
C VAL A 11 -6.83 -3.49 13.43
N GLU A 12 -7.67 -3.70 14.46
CA GLU A 12 -8.00 -5.01 15.03
C GLU A 12 -9.32 -5.60 14.48
N ASP A 13 -10.10 -4.84 13.69
CA ASP A 13 -11.36 -5.32 13.14
C ASP A 13 -11.17 -6.11 11.85
N ARG A 14 -11.74 -7.33 11.84
CA ARG A 14 -11.71 -8.30 10.74
C ARG A 14 -12.24 -7.74 9.42
N GLU A 15 -13.14 -6.75 9.48
CA GLU A 15 -13.68 -6.00 8.33
C GLU A 15 -12.61 -5.22 7.55
N PHE A 16 -11.52 -4.77 8.20
CA PHE A 16 -10.45 -4.05 7.51
C PHE A 16 -9.73 -4.97 6.51
N TYR A 17 -9.51 -6.23 6.86
CA TYR A 17 -8.89 -7.23 5.97
C TYR A 17 -9.86 -7.69 4.88
N GLU A 18 -11.16 -7.80 5.18
CA GLU A 18 -12.20 -8.11 4.19
C GLU A 18 -12.33 -6.98 3.14
N THR A 19 -12.19 -5.71 3.52
CA THR A 19 -12.23 -4.59 2.57
C THR A 19 -11.00 -4.58 1.64
N VAL A 20 -9.83 -4.95 2.15
CA VAL A 20 -8.61 -5.08 1.34
C VAL A 20 -8.71 -6.28 0.39
N GLU A 21 -9.29 -7.40 0.84
CA GLU A 21 -9.61 -8.54 -0.01
C GLU A 21 -10.68 -8.20 -1.05
N GLU A 22 -11.73 -7.47 -0.71
CA GLU A 22 -12.77 -7.02 -1.65
C GLU A 22 -12.22 -6.07 -2.72
N ILE A 23 -11.30 -5.18 -2.35
CA ILE A 23 -10.56 -4.33 -3.30
C ILE A 23 -9.65 -5.20 -4.17
N ALA A 24 -8.94 -6.18 -3.60
CA ALA A 24 -8.12 -7.12 -4.37
C ALA A 24 -8.95 -8.05 -5.28
N VAL A 25 -10.18 -8.39 -4.89
CA VAL A 25 -11.16 -9.17 -5.68
C VAL A 25 -11.76 -8.31 -6.79
N ALA A 26 -12.08 -7.04 -6.52
CA ALA A 26 -12.51 -6.07 -7.53
C ALA A 26 -11.42 -5.74 -8.56
N PHE A 27 -10.13 -5.85 -8.19
CA PHE A 27 -9.00 -5.51 -9.05
C PHE A 27 -8.15 -6.69 -9.57
N GLY A 28 -8.37 -7.95 -9.16
CA GLY A 28 -7.54 -9.03 -9.70
C GLY A 28 -7.64 -10.47 -9.15
N ARG A 29 -8.56 -10.81 -8.24
CA ARG A 29 -8.73 -12.20 -7.76
C ARG A 29 -10.16 -12.76 -7.81
N GLY A 30 -11.01 -12.23 -8.71
CA GLY A 30 -12.29 -12.85 -9.05
C GLY A 30 -12.12 -14.00 -10.05
N ASP A 31 -12.63 -15.18 -9.71
CA ASP A 31 -12.81 -16.39 -10.53
C ASP A 31 -12.98 -16.10 -12.05
N LEU A 32 -11.92 -16.42 -12.81
CA LEU A 32 -11.81 -16.16 -14.26
C LEU A 32 -12.87 -16.87 -15.11
N THR A 33 -13.70 -17.74 -14.52
CA THR A 33 -14.70 -18.52 -15.26
C THR A 33 -16.07 -17.86 -15.38
N LYS A 34 -16.37 -16.82 -14.58
CA LYS A 34 -17.70 -16.17 -14.58
C LYS A 34 -17.74 -14.80 -15.26
N THR A 35 -16.61 -14.15 -15.49
CA THR A 35 -16.54 -12.81 -16.07
C THR A 35 -16.49 -12.80 -17.61
N GLU A 36 -16.30 -13.95 -18.25
CA GLU A 36 -16.22 -14.06 -19.71
C GLU A 36 -17.55 -13.71 -20.41
N ALA A 37 -18.70 -13.88 -19.72
CA ALA A 37 -20.01 -13.67 -20.32
C ALA A 37 -20.58 -12.23 -20.19
N GLN A 38 -20.02 -11.38 -19.32
CA GLN A 38 -20.50 -10.00 -19.12
C GLN A 38 -19.47 -8.92 -19.49
N GLY A 39 -18.20 -9.30 -19.67
CA GLY A 39 -17.13 -8.38 -20.10
C GLY A 39 -17.17 -8.00 -21.59
N GLU A 40 -18.09 -8.54 -22.38
CA GLU A 40 -17.99 -8.50 -23.84
C GLU A 40 -18.61 -7.28 -24.53
N GLN A 41 -19.26 -6.33 -23.82
CA GLN A 41 -20.02 -5.28 -24.54
C GLN A 41 -19.80 -3.79 -24.23
N LEU A 42 -18.96 -3.31 -23.29
CA LEU A 42 -18.96 -1.84 -23.09
C LEU A 42 -17.67 -1.06 -22.77
N HIS A 43 -16.50 -1.64 -22.50
CA HIS A 43 -15.35 -0.81 -22.05
C HIS A 43 -13.95 -1.10 -22.65
N PHE A 44 -13.79 -2.07 -23.56
CA PHE A 44 -12.49 -2.74 -23.67
C PHE A 44 -11.45 -2.19 -24.68
N ARG A 45 -11.79 -1.41 -25.71
CA ARG A 45 -10.82 -1.23 -26.84
C ARG A 45 -9.94 0.02 -26.86
N ILE A 46 -10.20 1.07 -26.07
CA ILE A 46 -9.38 2.31 -26.11
C ILE A 46 -8.84 2.74 -24.72
N GLY A 47 -9.41 2.28 -23.59
CA GLY A 47 -8.95 2.64 -22.24
C GLY A 47 -7.80 1.78 -21.69
N SER A 48 -7.72 0.50 -22.10
CA SER A 48 -6.80 -0.49 -21.51
C SER A 48 -5.31 -0.16 -21.72
N TYR A 49 -4.89 0.24 -22.92
CA TYR A 49 -3.44 0.35 -23.22
C TYR A 49 -2.70 1.44 -22.47
N ARG A 50 -3.41 2.49 -22.08
CA ARG A 50 -2.85 3.70 -21.48
C ARG A 50 -2.49 3.50 -20.03
N VAL A 51 -3.26 2.65 -19.35
CA VAL A 51 -3.13 2.37 -17.92
C VAL A 51 -2.46 1.02 -17.65
N ARG A 52 -2.26 0.17 -18.67
CA ARG A 52 -1.60 -1.15 -18.53
C ARG A 52 -0.27 -1.08 -17.77
N ALA A 53 0.60 -0.15 -18.13
CA ALA A 53 1.89 0.01 -17.44
C ALA A 53 1.69 0.39 -15.97
N MET A 54 0.75 1.29 -15.68
CA MET A 54 0.43 1.71 -14.31
C MET A 54 -0.14 0.56 -13.49
N VAL A 55 -1.05 -0.22 -14.05
CA VAL A 55 -1.60 -1.43 -13.40
C VAL A 55 -0.47 -2.41 -13.08
N SER A 56 0.47 -2.63 -14.01
CA SER A 56 1.63 -3.48 -13.76
C SER A 56 2.49 -2.97 -12.59
N GLU A 57 2.75 -1.66 -12.51
CA GLU A 57 3.52 -1.08 -11.40
C GLU A 57 2.78 -1.21 -10.06
N ILE A 58 1.46 -1.00 -10.05
CA ILE A 58 0.62 -1.18 -8.85
C ILE A 58 0.65 -2.65 -8.39
N THR A 59 0.52 -3.61 -9.31
CA THR A 59 0.62 -5.04 -8.98
C THR A 59 1.98 -5.40 -8.40
N GLN A 60 3.08 -4.85 -8.91
CA GLN A 60 4.41 -5.03 -8.33
C GLN A 60 4.52 -4.43 -6.93
N GLY A 61 3.88 -3.26 -6.72
CA GLY A 61 3.80 -2.63 -5.41
C GLY A 61 3.01 -3.47 -4.39
N LEU A 62 1.90 -4.10 -4.81
CA LEU A 62 1.13 -5.02 -3.97
C LEU A 62 1.96 -6.26 -3.58
N ALA A 63 2.67 -6.86 -4.55
CA ALA A 63 3.58 -7.96 -4.24
C ALA A 63 4.69 -7.53 -3.26
N THR A 64 5.21 -6.32 -3.40
CA THR A 64 6.18 -5.74 -2.45
C THR A 64 5.58 -5.57 -1.05
N LEU A 65 4.34 -5.11 -0.95
CA LEU A 65 3.64 -4.98 0.33
C LEU A 65 3.44 -6.35 0.98
N ASP A 66 3.01 -7.36 0.23
CA ASP A 66 2.84 -8.72 0.72
C ASP A 66 4.16 -9.28 1.27
N GLU A 67 5.27 -9.11 0.55
CA GLU A 67 6.60 -9.51 1.03
C GLU A 67 6.96 -8.82 2.35
N CYS A 68 6.68 -7.52 2.49
CA CYS A 68 6.95 -6.79 3.72
C CYS A 68 6.08 -7.28 4.89
N ILE A 69 4.80 -7.56 4.64
CA ILE A 69 3.86 -8.08 5.64
C ILE A 69 4.31 -9.45 6.13
N GLU A 70 4.66 -10.35 5.21
CA GLU A 70 5.13 -11.70 5.55
C GLU A 70 6.46 -11.65 6.31
N PHE A 71 7.39 -10.77 5.92
CA PHE A 71 8.63 -10.56 6.66
C PHE A 71 8.37 -10.13 8.10
N VAL A 72 7.52 -9.11 8.30
CA VAL A 72 7.20 -8.58 9.63
C VAL A 72 6.50 -9.62 10.50
N LYS A 73 5.58 -10.42 9.94
CA LYS A 73 4.91 -11.53 10.65
C LYS A 73 5.88 -12.62 11.10
N ALA A 74 6.97 -12.81 10.37
CA ALA A 74 7.98 -13.82 10.69
C ALA A 74 8.94 -13.40 11.81
N GLN A 75 8.97 -12.10 12.16
CA GLN A 75 9.81 -11.60 13.25
C GLN A 75 9.26 -11.98 14.63
N PRO A 76 10.12 -12.23 15.62
CA PRO A 76 9.68 -12.56 16.97
C PRO A 76 9.07 -11.36 17.68
N GLY A 77 7.96 -11.59 18.39
CA GLY A 77 7.30 -10.57 19.20
C GLY A 77 6.46 -9.57 18.39
N ILE A 78 6.01 -8.51 19.07
CA ILE A 78 5.15 -7.47 18.48
C ILE A 78 5.93 -6.18 18.15
N GLN A 79 7.10 -6.00 18.75
CA GLN A 79 7.88 -4.77 18.72
C GLN A 79 8.32 -4.42 17.30
N TYR A 80 8.78 -5.41 16.53
CA TYR A 80 9.19 -5.21 15.14
C TYR A 80 8.01 -4.79 14.26
N ARG A 81 6.84 -5.39 14.49
CA ARG A 81 5.60 -5.04 13.79
C ARG A 81 5.19 -3.61 14.09
N ASP A 82 5.25 -3.19 15.35
CA ASP A 82 4.88 -1.83 15.75
C ASP A 82 5.86 -0.79 15.21
N LEU A 83 7.17 -1.10 15.22
CA LEU A 83 8.22 -0.25 14.68
C LEU A 83 7.99 0.08 13.20
N TYR A 84 7.57 -0.90 12.40
CA TYR A 84 7.41 -0.78 10.96
C TYR A 84 5.96 -0.58 10.48
N ALA A 85 4.96 -0.63 11.37
CA ALA A 85 3.55 -0.50 11.05
C ALA A 85 3.25 0.75 10.20
N ARG A 86 3.84 1.91 10.55
CA ARG A 86 3.62 3.16 9.83
C ARG A 86 4.01 3.07 8.36
N LYS A 87 5.15 2.41 8.05
CA LYS A 87 5.65 2.25 6.69
C LYS A 87 4.77 1.30 5.88
N LEU A 88 4.31 0.19 6.48
CA LEU A 88 3.36 -0.73 5.84
C LEU A 88 2.08 0.02 5.43
N VAL A 89 1.54 0.84 6.34
CA VAL A 89 0.37 1.67 6.07
C VAL A 89 0.65 2.70 4.96
N ASP A 90 1.82 3.34 4.95
CA ASP A 90 2.19 4.27 3.87
C ASP A 90 2.22 3.59 2.50
N ILE A 91 2.85 2.41 2.38
CA ILE A 91 2.85 1.62 1.15
C ILE A 91 1.40 1.34 0.70
N ALA A 92 0.55 0.86 1.60
CA ALA A 92 -0.85 0.54 1.29
C ALA A 92 -1.61 1.79 0.79
N VAL A 93 -1.48 2.93 1.48
CA VAL A 93 -2.11 4.19 1.08
C VAL A 93 -1.62 4.65 -0.29
N TYR A 94 -0.32 4.53 -0.59
CA TYR A 94 0.22 4.91 -1.90
C TYR A 94 -0.37 4.08 -3.03
N LEU A 95 -0.58 2.78 -2.81
CA LEU A 95 -1.15 1.86 -3.78
C LEU A 95 -2.65 2.07 -3.98
N ILE A 96 -3.40 2.36 -2.91
CA ILE A 96 -4.82 2.74 -3.00
C ILE A 96 -4.99 4.03 -3.80
N ILE A 97 -4.17 5.06 -3.53
CA ILE A 97 -4.24 6.31 -4.29
C ILE A 97 -3.86 6.05 -5.75
N ALA A 98 -2.86 5.21 -6.02
CA ALA A 98 -2.45 4.87 -7.37
C ALA A 98 -3.56 4.14 -8.15
N SER A 99 -4.29 3.21 -7.54
CA SER A 99 -5.40 2.50 -8.19
C SER A 99 -6.56 3.44 -8.53
N LEU A 100 -6.93 4.35 -7.61
CA LEU A 100 -7.94 5.37 -7.85
C LEU A 100 -7.53 6.34 -8.98
N LEU A 101 -6.25 6.72 -9.04
CA LEU A 101 -5.72 7.56 -10.11
C LEU A 101 -5.67 6.83 -11.46
N ALA A 102 -5.36 5.53 -11.46
CA ALA A 102 -5.35 4.70 -12.66
C ALA A 102 -6.77 4.55 -13.24
N ASP A 103 -7.78 4.36 -12.41
CA ASP A 103 -9.19 4.33 -12.83
C ASP A 103 -9.59 5.66 -13.47
N GLN A 104 -9.32 6.79 -12.81
CA GLN A 104 -9.61 8.12 -13.37
C GLN A 104 -8.84 8.41 -14.66
N ALA A 105 -7.64 7.84 -14.82
CA ALA A 105 -6.81 7.99 -16.02
C ALA A 105 -7.37 7.25 -17.25
N THR A 106 -8.31 6.31 -17.07
CA THR A 106 -8.96 5.62 -18.20
C THR A 106 -9.77 6.56 -19.09
N VAL A 107 -10.28 7.67 -18.51
CA VAL A 107 -11.16 8.64 -19.18
C VAL A 107 -10.61 10.07 -19.19
N SER A 108 -9.47 10.35 -18.55
CA SER A 108 -8.94 11.71 -18.41
C SER A 108 -7.42 11.81 -18.62
N GLU A 109 -7.00 12.55 -19.65
CA GLU A 109 -5.60 12.88 -19.94
C GLU A 109 -4.88 13.58 -18.79
N LYS A 110 -5.58 14.52 -18.14
CA LYS A 110 -5.04 15.26 -17.01
C LYS A 110 -4.74 14.32 -15.85
N LYS A 111 -5.65 13.37 -15.60
CA LYS A 111 -5.49 12.36 -14.55
C LYS A 111 -4.42 11.33 -14.90
N LEU A 112 -4.27 10.98 -16.18
CA LEU A 112 -3.16 10.16 -16.65
C LEU A 112 -1.80 10.79 -16.34
N ALA A 113 -1.65 12.10 -16.57
CA ALA A 113 -0.40 12.80 -16.23
C ALA A 113 -0.11 12.77 -14.71
N VAL A 114 -1.15 13.00 -13.89
CA VAL A 114 -1.05 12.94 -12.42
C VAL A 114 -0.71 11.52 -11.93
N ALA A 115 -1.37 10.50 -12.48
CA ALA A 115 -1.14 9.10 -12.12
C ALA A 115 0.31 8.67 -12.42
N LYS A 116 0.82 9.05 -13.60
CA LYS A 116 2.23 8.81 -13.97
C LYS A 116 3.20 9.48 -13.02
N TYR A 117 2.97 10.76 -12.70
CA TYR A 117 3.80 11.49 -11.74
C TYR A 117 3.76 10.82 -10.36
N TRP A 118 2.57 10.47 -9.87
CA TRP A 118 2.39 9.79 -8.60
C TRP A 118 3.21 8.51 -8.50
N LEU A 119 3.07 7.61 -9.48
CA LEU A 119 3.82 6.35 -9.52
C LEU A 119 5.33 6.60 -9.62
N SER A 120 5.78 7.54 -10.45
CA SER A 120 7.20 7.87 -10.59
C SER A 120 7.84 8.31 -9.27
N TRP A 121 7.07 8.95 -8.38
CA TRP A 121 7.54 9.40 -7.08
C TRP A 121 7.38 8.35 -5.98
N ARG A 122 6.24 7.66 -5.94
CA ARG A 122 5.92 6.73 -4.85
C ARG A 122 6.53 5.35 -5.02
N MET A 123 6.74 4.86 -6.24
CA MET A 123 7.37 3.55 -6.44
C MET A 123 8.81 3.48 -5.91
N PRO A 124 9.68 4.49 -6.08
CA PRO A 124 10.98 4.55 -5.39
C PRO A 124 10.86 4.53 -3.85
N GLU A 125 9.89 5.25 -3.30
CA GLU A 125 9.68 5.32 -1.85
C GLU A 125 9.20 3.98 -1.28
N ILE A 126 8.33 3.25 -2.01
CA ILE A 126 7.94 1.88 -1.66
C ILE A 126 9.16 0.96 -1.63
N ARG A 127 10.08 1.07 -2.60
CA ARG A 127 11.33 0.27 -2.60
C ARG A 127 12.21 0.59 -1.38
N MET A 128 12.37 1.87 -1.06
CA MET A 128 13.09 2.29 0.14
C MET A 128 12.43 1.73 1.42
N PHE A 129 11.10 1.80 1.53
CA PHE A 129 10.39 1.22 2.66
C PHE A 129 10.56 -0.30 2.74
N LYS A 130 10.49 -1.01 1.61
CA LYS A 130 10.80 -2.44 1.56
C LYS A 130 12.18 -2.74 2.12
N GLU A 131 13.20 -2.02 1.66
CA GLU A 131 14.58 -2.21 2.13
C GLU A 131 14.71 -1.98 3.64
N GLN A 132 14.06 -0.94 4.17
CA GLN A 132 14.04 -0.67 5.61
C GLN A 132 13.30 -1.77 6.39
N ILE A 133 12.11 -2.15 5.97
CA ILE A 133 11.26 -3.15 6.65
C ILE A 133 11.93 -4.52 6.63
N CYS A 134 12.51 -4.92 5.50
CA CYS A 134 13.13 -6.24 5.32
C CYS A 134 14.60 -6.29 5.77
N SER A 135 15.13 -5.22 6.37
CA SER A 135 16.51 -5.19 6.88
C SER A 135 16.73 -6.05 8.12
N GLY A 136 15.68 -6.27 8.92
CA GLY A 136 15.80 -6.89 10.24
C GLY A 136 16.35 -5.94 11.32
N GLU A 137 16.55 -4.66 11.01
CA GLU A 137 17.11 -3.69 11.95
C GLU A 137 16.05 -3.19 12.95
N ASP A 138 16.30 -3.42 14.23
CA ASP A 138 15.45 -3.03 15.35
C ASP A 138 16.21 -2.35 16.52
N ALA A 139 17.47 -1.96 16.31
CA ALA A 139 18.31 -1.30 17.32
C ALA A 139 17.66 -0.05 17.93
N VAL A 140 16.73 0.62 17.24
CA VAL A 140 15.96 1.74 17.80
C VAL A 140 15.14 1.32 19.03
N VAL A 141 14.75 0.05 19.13
CA VAL A 141 13.99 -0.52 20.25
C VAL A 141 14.92 -0.91 21.41
N HIS A 142 16.07 -1.50 21.11
CA HIS A 142 16.94 -2.11 22.12
C HIS A 142 18.15 -1.25 22.52
N ASP A 143 18.70 -0.48 21.58
CA ASP A 143 19.92 0.32 21.72
C ASP A 143 19.64 1.83 21.71
N PHE A 144 18.41 2.23 22.06
CA PHE A 144 17.98 3.63 22.03
C PHE A 144 18.96 4.58 22.74
N GLU A 145 19.42 4.22 23.94
CA GLU A 145 20.35 5.04 24.73
C GLU A 145 21.69 5.28 24.01
N VAL A 146 22.17 4.27 23.26
CA VAL A 146 23.41 4.40 22.48
C VAL A 146 23.18 5.28 21.25
N LEU A 147 22.03 5.12 20.58
CA LEU A 147 21.68 5.84 19.36
C LEU A 147 21.32 7.30 19.60
N ALA A 148 20.62 7.62 20.69
CA ALA A 148 20.18 8.98 21.01
C ALA A 148 21.35 9.87 21.47
N GLY A 149 22.37 9.27 22.08
CA GLY A 149 23.49 10.00 22.66
C GLY A 149 23.12 10.75 23.94
N PRO A 150 24.10 11.36 24.62
CA PRO A 150 23.88 12.07 25.87
C PRO A 150 23.02 13.32 25.66
N VAL A 151 22.09 13.57 26.59
CA VAL A 151 21.28 14.79 26.60
C VAL A 151 22.20 16.01 26.81
N PRO A 152 22.17 17.03 25.93
CA PRO A 152 22.95 18.24 26.15
C PRO A 152 22.54 18.92 27.47
N VAL A 153 23.51 19.10 28.37
CA VAL A 153 23.34 19.93 29.57
C VAL A 153 23.61 21.38 29.19
N LEU A 154 22.68 22.28 29.52
CA LEU A 154 22.91 23.71 29.43
C LEU A 154 23.84 24.11 30.58
N ASP A 155 25.00 24.70 30.25
CA ASP A 155 25.87 25.40 31.21
C ASP A 155 25.19 26.65 31.79
#